data_AF-A0A507ETJ0-F1
#
_entry.id   AF-A0A507ETJ0-F1
#
_cell.length_a   1.000
_cell.length_b   1.000
_cell.length_c   1.000
_cell.angle_alpha   90.00
_cell.angle_beta   90.00
_cell.angle_gamma   90.00
#
_symmetry.space_group_name_H-M   'P 1'
#
loop_
_entity.id
_entity.type
_entity.pdbx_description
1 polymer ?
#
loop_
_entity_poly.entity_id
_entity_poly.type
_entity_poly.pdbx_seq_one_letter_code
_entity_poly.pdbx_strand_id
1 'polypeptide(L)'
;MPHSFGLRARTRHLFSRDFRAKGPVKLSTYLKTYKVGDIVDIKANGAIHKGMPHKFYHGKTGIIYNVTKSSVGIIVNKQVGNRYIEKRVNIRVEHIKHSNCRLDFLRRVKANAAAKKEAKEKGGMCRIEDDGS
;
A
#
# COMPACT_ATOMS: atom_id res chain seq x y z
N MET A 1 21.08 22.27 14.36
CA MET A 1 21.24 20.92 13.77
C MET A 1 20.53 19.92 14.68
N PRO A 2 19.71 18.96 14.20
CA PRO A 2 19.03 18.03 15.10
C PRO A 2 20.06 17.21 15.88
N HIS A 3 19.90 17.16 17.20
CA HIS A 3 20.90 16.60 18.12
C HIS A 3 20.99 15.06 18.08
N SER A 4 20.03 14.35 17.47
CA SER A 4 20.03 12.89 17.41
C SER A 4 19.43 12.31 16.11
N PHE A 5 20.06 11.25 15.61
CA PHE A 5 19.74 10.59 14.34
C PHE A 5 19.31 9.12 14.48
N GLY A 6 18.73 8.75 15.62
CA GLY A 6 18.27 7.38 15.84
C GLY A 6 17.19 6.92 14.84
N LEU A 7 17.04 5.60 14.68
CA LEU A 7 16.09 4.96 13.77
C LEU A 7 14.62 5.43 13.94
N ARG A 8 14.27 5.85 15.16
CA ARG A 8 12.94 6.38 15.53
C ARG A 8 12.99 7.83 16.00
N ALA A 9 14.05 8.57 15.68
CA ALA A 9 14.12 9.99 16.01
C ALA A 9 12.97 10.74 15.31
N ARG A 10 12.30 11.64 16.04
CA ARG A 10 11.19 12.48 15.54
C ARG A 10 9.96 11.69 15.09
N THR A 11 9.69 10.51 15.63
CA THR A 11 8.49 9.70 15.29
C THR A 11 7.38 9.74 16.33
N ARG A 12 7.41 10.71 17.27
CA ARG A 12 6.45 10.78 18.39
C ARG A 12 4.99 10.73 17.91
N HIS A 13 4.64 11.56 16.93
CA HIS A 13 3.29 11.60 16.36
C HIS A 13 3.11 10.61 15.19
N LEU A 14 4.18 10.32 14.44
CA LEU A 14 4.13 9.40 13.29
C LEU A 14 3.77 7.96 13.68
N PHE A 15 4.28 7.49 14.83
CA PHE A 15 4.03 6.12 15.32
C PHE A 15 3.05 6.08 16.48
N SER A 16 2.59 7.23 16.98
CA SER A 16 1.50 7.25 17.95
C SER A 16 0.25 6.66 17.33
N ARG A 17 -0.50 5.90 18.12
CA ARG A 17 -1.79 5.38 17.69
C ARG A 17 -2.85 6.47 17.80
N ASP A 18 -3.78 6.44 16.86
CA ASP A 18 -4.93 7.35 16.82
C ASP A 18 -5.76 7.24 18.11
N PHE A 19 -6.53 8.29 18.40
CA PHE A 19 -7.44 8.32 19.54
C PHE A 19 -8.42 7.14 19.48
N ARG A 20 -8.65 6.48 20.62
CA ARG A 20 -9.47 5.25 20.75
C ARG A 20 -8.98 4.04 19.94
N ALA A 21 -7.80 4.11 19.33
CA ALA A 21 -7.19 2.99 18.62
C ALA A 21 -6.07 2.31 19.42
N LYS A 22 -5.96 2.54 20.73
CA LYS A 22 -4.97 1.90 21.60
C LYS A 22 -5.34 0.43 21.87
N GLY A 23 -4.34 -0.40 22.18
CA GLY A 23 -4.52 -1.83 22.47
C GLY A 23 -4.11 -2.76 21.31
N PRO A 24 -4.46 -4.05 21.41
CA PRO A 24 -4.05 -5.08 20.46
C PRO A 24 -4.59 -4.81 19.06
N VAL A 25 -3.87 -5.32 18.06
CA VAL A 25 -4.27 -5.19 16.65
C VAL A 25 -5.42 -6.17 16.36
N LYS A 26 -6.42 -5.71 15.59
CA LYS A 26 -7.55 -6.55 15.18
C LYS A 26 -7.07 -7.78 14.40
N LEU A 27 -7.68 -8.94 14.68
CA LEU A 27 -7.38 -10.21 14.00
C LEU A 27 -7.55 -10.13 12.48
N SER A 28 -8.47 -9.29 12.00
CA SER A 28 -8.67 -9.03 10.57
C SER A 28 -7.42 -8.51 9.85
N THR A 29 -6.45 -7.94 10.56
CA THR A 29 -5.19 -7.51 9.94
C THR A 29 -4.31 -8.71 9.59
N TYR A 30 -4.31 -9.74 10.42
CA TYR A 30 -3.50 -10.95 10.23
C TYR A 30 -4.11 -11.90 9.20
N LEU A 31 -5.44 -11.96 9.13
CA LEU A 31 -6.16 -12.84 8.20
C LEU A 31 -6.21 -12.31 6.76
N LYS A 32 -5.73 -11.09 6.51
CA LYS A 32 -5.64 -10.55 5.15
C LYS A 32 -4.61 -11.32 4.34
N THR A 33 -5.06 -11.90 3.25
CA THR A 33 -4.19 -12.56 2.27
C THR A 33 -3.57 -11.51 1.36
N TYR A 34 -2.28 -11.68 1.07
CA TYR A 34 -1.52 -10.82 0.17
C TYR A 34 -0.93 -11.69 -0.94
N LYS A 35 -0.92 -11.16 -2.16
CA LYS A 35 -0.33 -11.81 -3.33
C LYS A 35 0.78 -10.95 -3.91
N VAL A 36 1.67 -11.60 -4.67
CA VAL A 36 2.70 -10.91 -5.44
C VAL A 36 2.02 -10.04 -6.50
N GLY A 37 2.46 -8.79 -6.64
CA GLY A 37 1.88 -7.80 -7.55
C GLY A 37 0.72 -6.98 -6.98
N ASP A 38 0.28 -7.24 -5.74
CA ASP A 38 -0.68 -6.37 -5.06
C ASP A 38 -0.06 -5.03 -4.71
N ILE A 39 -0.88 -3.97 -4.77
CA ILE A 39 -0.49 -2.61 -4.38
C ILE A 39 -0.87 -2.40 -2.91
N VAL A 40 0.11 -2.02 -2.10
CA VAL A 40 -0.04 -1.91 -0.66
C VAL A 40 0.55 -0.62 -0.12
N ASP A 41 -0.09 -0.13 0.94
CA ASP A 41 0.34 1.03 1.69
C ASP A 41 1.07 0.59 2.96
N ILE A 42 2.23 1.20 3.21
CA ILE A 42 3.03 0.98 4.41
C ILE A 42 2.54 1.95 5.49
N LYS A 43 1.81 1.43 6.49
CA LYS A 43 1.38 2.21 7.66
C LYS A 43 1.80 1.49 8.94
N ALA A 44 2.91 1.97 9.53
CA ALA A 44 3.44 1.44 10.77
C ALA A 44 2.41 1.52 11.90
N ASN A 45 2.36 0.47 12.72
CA ASN A 45 1.48 0.36 13.87
C ASN A 45 2.32 0.32 15.14
N GLY A 46 2.21 1.35 15.99
CA GLY A 46 2.99 1.46 17.21
C GLY A 46 2.79 0.34 18.24
N ALA A 47 1.73 -0.46 18.14
CA ALA A 47 1.51 -1.59 19.06
C ALA A 47 2.44 -2.78 18.81
N ILE A 48 3.02 -2.90 17.60
CA ILE A 48 3.92 -4.00 17.23
C ILE A 48 5.27 -3.41 16.86
N HIS A 49 6.33 -3.83 17.56
CA HIS A 49 7.66 -3.26 17.37
C HIS A 49 8.50 -4.03 16.34
N LYS A 50 8.24 -5.34 16.19
CA LYS A 50 8.98 -6.23 15.28
C LYS A 50 8.58 -5.96 13.84
N GLY A 51 9.55 -5.92 12.93
CA GLY A 51 9.30 -5.70 11.49
C GLY A 51 8.75 -4.32 11.14
N MET A 52 8.88 -3.35 12.06
CA MET A 52 8.46 -1.98 11.83
C MET A 52 9.34 -1.31 10.77
N PRO A 53 8.75 -0.62 9.78
CA PRO A 53 9.53 0.09 8.77
C PRO A 53 10.23 1.32 9.35
N HIS A 54 11.32 1.74 8.71
CA HIS A 54 11.90 3.06 8.97
C HIS A 54 10.90 4.16 8.61
N LYS A 55 10.89 5.26 9.37
CA LYS A 55 9.93 6.37 9.22
C LYS A 55 9.80 6.94 7.81
N PHE A 56 10.87 6.87 7.01
CA PHE A 56 10.86 7.32 5.62
C PHE A 56 9.83 6.58 4.75
N TYR A 57 9.63 5.28 5.00
CA TYR A 57 8.71 4.44 4.24
C TYR A 57 7.28 4.50 4.77
N HIS A 58 7.03 5.16 5.90
CA HIS A 58 5.68 5.32 6.42
C HIS A 58 4.87 6.21 5.47
N GLY A 59 3.67 5.75 5.11
CA GLY A 59 2.77 6.42 4.17
C GLY A 59 3.17 6.25 2.70
N LYS A 60 4.15 5.40 2.39
CA LYS A 60 4.50 5.08 0.99
C LYS A 60 3.70 3.88 0.51
N THR A 61 3.27 3.96 -0.74
CA THR A 61 2.66 2.85 -1.48
C THR A 61 3.76 2.11 -2.23
N GLY A 62 3.65 0.80 -2.31
CA GLY A 62 4.59 -0.05 -3.03
C GLY A 62 3.92 -1.31 -3.58
N ILE A 63 4.70 -2.09 -4.31
CA ILE A 63 4.25 -3.34 -4.93
C ILE A 63 4.89 -4.51 -4.20
N ILE A 64 4.10 -5.54 -3.92
CA ILE A 64 4.62 -6.77 -3.31
C ILE A 64 5.46 -7.55 -4.31
N TYR A 65 6.72 -7.85 -3.97
CA TYR A 65 7.58 -8.73 -4.76
C TYR A 65 7.65 -10.15 -4.21
N ASN A 66 7.50 -10.30 -2.89
CA ASN A 66 7.59 -11.60 -2.23
C ASN A 66 6.67 -11.64 -1.01
N VAL A 67 6.13 -12.82 -0.70
CA VAL A 67 5.31 -13.08 0.48
C VAL A 67 5.99 -14.17 1.30
N THR A 68 6.23 -13.90 2.58
CA THR A 68 6.82 -14.84 3.54
C THR A 68 5.78 -15.23 4.60
N LYS A 69 6.13 -16.17 5.50
CA LYS A 69 5.22 -16.68 6.54
C LYS A 69 4.53 -15.59 7.38
N SER A 70 5.24 -14.51 7.72
CA SER A 70 4.74 -13.47 8.64
C SER A 70 4.93 -12.04 8.13
N SER A 71 5.56 -11.90 6.96
CA SER A 71 5.99 -10.61 6.41
C SER A 71 5.83 -10.59 4.90
N VAL A 72 5.83 -9.39 4.36
CA VAL A 72 5.73 -9.13 2.94
C VAL A 72 6.94 -8.30 2.53
N GLY A 73 7.54 -8.68 1.40
CA GLY A 73 8.56 -7.91 0.73
C GLY A 73 7.91 -6.90 -0.22
N ILE A 74 8.17 -5.61 0.00
CA ILE A 74 7.60 -4.51 -0.77
C ILE A 74 8.72 -3.76 -1.50
N ILE A 75 8.47 -3.45 -2.77
CA ILE A 75 9.29 -2.55 -3.57
C ILE A 75 8.78 -1.13 -3.42
N VAL A 76 9.65 -0.22 -2.99
CA VAL A 76 9.37 1.21 -2.86
C VAL A 76 10.49 2.02 -3.47
N ASN A 77 10.14 3.05 -4.23
CA ASN A 77 11.13 3.99 -4.77
C ASN A 77 11.48 5.05 -3.71
N LYS A 78 12.77 5.17 -3.43
CA LYS A 78 13.33 6.21 -2.55
C LYS A 78 14.16 7.17 -3.37
N GLN A 79 13.85 8.46 -3.27
CA GLN A 79 14.71 9.51 -3.80
C GLN A 79 15.98 9.61 -2.93
N VAL A 80 17.14 9.51 -3.57
CA VAL A 80 18.46 9.68 -2.93
C VAL A 80 19.24 10.68 -3.77
N GLY A 81 19.33 11.92 -3.29
CA GLY A 81 19.86 13.03 -4.08
C GLY A 81 19.02 13.24 -5.34
N ASN A 82 19.68 13.17 -6.50
CA ASN A 82 19.10 13.48 -7.80
C ASN A 82 18.39 12.29 -8.48
N ARG A 83 18.44 11.08 -7.92
CA ARG A 83 17.89 9.88 -8.57
C ARG A 83 16.93 9.09 -7.69
N TYR A 84 16.01 8.38 -8.32
CA TYR A 84 15.15 7.40 -7.67
C TYR A 84 15.85 6.04 -7.65
N ILE A 85 15.93 5.45 -6.47
CA ILE A 85 16.50 4.11 -6.26
C ILE A 85 15.39 3.20 -5.78
N GLU A 86 15.25 2.07 -6.45
CA GLU A 86 14.38 0.99 -6.00
C GLU A 86 14.92 0.41 -4.68
N LYS A 87 14.07 0.36 -3.66
CA LYS A 87 14.39 -0.25 -2.36
C LYS A 87 13.41 -1.37 -2.07
N ARG A 88 13.96 -2.54 -1.75
CA ARG A 88 13.21 -3.70 -1.27
C ARG A 88 13.19 -3.67 0.25
N VAL A 89 12.00 -3.67 0.84
CA VAL A 89 11.80 -3.58 2.29
C VAL A 89 10.94 -4.75 2.74
N ASN A 90 11.40 -5.45 3.78
CA ASN A 90 10.64 -6.54 4.39
C ASN A 90 9.89 -6.00 5.61
N ILE A 91 8.57 -6.08 5.56
CA ILE A 91 7.69 -5.46 6.56
C ILE A 91 6.66 -6.51 6.99
N ARG A 92 6.33 -6.53 8.28
CA ARG A 92 5.31 -7.45 8.79
C ARG A 92 3.89 -7.03 8.41
N VAL A 93 2.99 -8.00 8.35
CA VAL A 93 1.59 -7.83 7.91
C VAL A 93 0.83 -6.77 8.73
N GLU A 94 1.16 -6.59 10.01
CA GLU A 94 0.52 -5.62 10.90
C GLU A 94 0.76 -4.16 10.48
N HIS A 95 1.77 -3.91 9.66
CA HIS A 95 2.17 -2.59 9.20
C HIS A 95 1.78 -2.30 7.74
N ILE A 96 1.00 -3.20 7.14
CA ILE A 96 0.66 -3.16 5.72
C ILE A 96 -0.85 -3.04 5.58
N LYS A 97 -1.29 -2.24 4.61
CA LYS A 97 -2.69 -2.13 4.21
C LYS A 97 -2.82 -2.34 2.72
N HIS A 98 -3.89 -3.00 2.28
CA HIS A 98 -4.23 -3.02 0.86
C HIS A 98 -4.59 -1.61 0.42
N SER A 99 -4.03 -1.17 -0.70
CA SER A 99 -4.34 0.14 -1.25
C SER A 99 -5.60 0.08 -2.10
N ASN A 100 -6.50 1.04 -1.91
CA ASN A 100 -7.74 1.13 -2.69
C ASN A 100 -7.53 1.83 -4.04
N CYS A 101 -6.35 2.41 -4.30
CA CYS A 101 -6.08 3.20 -5.51
C CYS A 101 -6.31 2.40 -6.81
N ARG A 102 -6.08 1.09 -6.79
CA ARG A 102 -6.27 0.21 -7.96
C ARG A 102 -7.71 -0.27 -8.11
N LEU A 103 -8.52 -0.25 -7.06
CA LEU A 103 -9.86 -0.84 -7.08
C LEU A 103 -10.79 -0.09 -8.04
N ASP A 104 -10.71 1.24 -8.06
CA ASP A 104 -11.56 2.05 -8.90
C ASP A 104 -11.26 1.86 -10.39
N PHE A 105 -9.97 1.87 -10.74
CA PHE A 105 -9.50 1.52 -12.08
C PHE A 105 -10.00 0.14 -12.53
N LEU A 106 -9.90 -0.87 -11.66
CA LEU A 106 -10.37 -2.23 -11.98
C LEU A 106 -11.89 -2.29 -12.17
N ARG A 107 -12.67 -1.53 -11.39
CA ARG A 107 -14.12 -1.44 -11.57
C ARG A 107 -14.46 -0.81 -12.91
N ARG A 108 -13.79 0.29 -13.27
CA ARG A 108 -13.97 0.97 -14.55
C ARG A 108 -13.64 0.07 -15.74
N VAL A 109 -12.51 -0.64 -15.70
CA VAL A 109 -12.12 -1.57 -16.77
C VAL A 109 -13.17 -2.68 -16.96
N LYS A 110 -13.72 -3.21 -15.86
CA LYS A 110 -14.78 -4.24 -15.93
C LYS A 110 -16.08 -3.68 -16.51
N ALA A 111 -16.52 -2.51 -16.06
CA ALA A 111 -17.72 -1.85 -16.59
C ALA A 111 -17.58 -1.57 -18.08
N ASN A 112 -16.43 -1.03 -18.50
CA ASN A 112 -16.13 -0.74 -19.89
C ASN A 112 -16.05 -2.02 -20.74
N ALA A 113 -15.49 -3.10 -20.22
CA ALA A 113 -15.45 -4.38 -20.92
C ALA A 113 -16.86 -4.97 -21.12
N ALA A 114 -17.74 -4.86 -20.13
CA ALA A 114 -19.14 -5.27 -20.25
C ALA A 114 -19.88 -4.45 -21.32
N ALA A 115 -19.76 -3.12 -21.26
CA ALA A 115 -20.36 -2.21 -22.25
C ALA A 115 -19.87 -2.48 -23.68
N LYS A 116 -18.56 -2.74 -23.86
CA LYS A 116 -18.01 -3.15 -25.16
C LYS A 116 -18.59 -4.47 -25.67
N LYS A 117 -18.80 -5.44 -24.77
CA LYS A 117 -19.36 -6.74 -25.14
C LYS A 117 -20.81 -6.59 -25.60
N GLU A 118 -21.62 -5.84 -24.86
CA GLU A 118 -23.02 -5.56 -25.21
C GLU A 118 -23.14 -4.78 -26.53
N ALA A 119 -22.26 -3.80 -26.77
CA ALA A 119 -22.25 -3.06 -28.02
C ALA A 119 -21.88 -3.96 -29.21
N LYS A 120 -20.91 -4.87 -29.02
CA LYS A 120 -20.53 -5.84 -30.05
C LYS A 120 -21.67 -6.80 -30.40
N GLU A 121 -22.43 -7.26 -29.41
CA GLU A 121 -23.62 -8.11 -29.61
C GLU A 121 -24.73 -7.37 -30.38
N LYS A 122 -24.89 -6.06 -30.16
CA LYS A 122 -25.85 -5.20 -30.87
C LYS A 122 -25.35 -4.70 -32.22
N GLY A 123 -24.12 -5.05 -32.64
CA GLY A 123 -23.52 -4.62 -33.91
C GLY A 123 -23.03 -3.16 -33.95
N GLY A 124 -22.91 -2.50 -32.79
CA GLY A 124 -22.48 -1.11 -32.67
C GLY A 124 -21.07 -0.93 -32.07
N MET A 125 -20.49 0.25 -32.23
CA MET A 125 -19.20 0.62 -31.60
C MET A 125 -19.46 1.41 -30.30
N CYS A 126 -18.90 0.95 -29.18
CA CYS A 126 -18.98 1.66 -27.91
C CYS A 126 -17.88 2.75 -27.86
N ARG A 127 -18.28 4.03 -27.86
CA ARG A 127 -17.39 5.15 -27.59
C ARG A 127 -17.27 5.30 -26.08
N ILE A 128 -16.08 5.04 -25.54
CA ILE A 128 -15.78 5.23 -24.13
C ILE A 128 -15.24 6.64 -23.99
N GLU A 129 -15.96 7.48 -23.26
CA GLU A 129 -15.46 8.78 -22.84
C GLU A 129 -14.70 8.59 -21.52
N ASP A 130 -13.47 9.09 -21.48
CA ASP A 130 -12.70 9.15 -20.24
C ASP A 130 -13.29 10.27 -19.38
N ASP A 131 -14.24 9.93 -18.51
CA ASP A 131 -14.64 10.82 -17.43
C ASP A 131 -13.43 11.01 -16.52
N GLY A 132 -12.70 12.11 -16.77
CA GLY A 132 -11.45 12.45 -16.14
C GLY A 132 -11.60 12.72 -14.65
N SER A 133 -10.59 12.26 -13.91
CA SER A 133 -10.18 12.78 -12.60
C SER A 133 -8.84 13.48 -12.76
#